data_AF-A0A8T2ZAF0-F1
#
_entry.id   AF-A0A8T2ZAF0-F1
#
_cell.length_a   1.000
_cell.length_b   1.000
_cell.length_c   1.000
_cell.angle_alpha   90.00
_cell.angle_beta   90.00
_cell.angle_gamma   90.00
#
_symmetry.space_group_name_H-M   'P 1'
#
loop_
_entity.id
_entity.type
_entity.pdbx_description
1 polymer ?
#
loop_
_entity_poly.entity_id
_entity_poly.type
_entity_poly.pdbx_seq_one_letter_code
_entity_poly.pdbx_strand_id
1 'polypeptide(L)'
;MEEEEEVGHSNRSLEYDFYRDSCPQAETIILRAVQELNKVNTRVAPALLMLMFHDCFIEGCDASVFLDAAIGIDSEKDSPPNQNLKGFDIIDKIKLEIEKVCPGVVSCADVVALAAREDVATHQLPSPNADLSETLASFASRGFDERETVSLLGGHSIGVIHCKFFQNRLYNFSWTNKPDPSLDTGFLSLLRSRCNNNNSSKEAPPSPSPSFKAPPSSSSAPSTSFDGTKSSSTAPSLSCSGSPSSSSSTSEMRGSPSSSTAPSPSLKGSISSPPSSSAPSSASFEDSLLSTLEEPGMNMAYEGPGVDFGTLHYHGLLQGKGILYADQQLMAGVETRIWVRAYASDISLFHRDYALVMMKLSNLRVLTGSTGQVRLHCSKVA
;
A
#
# COMPACT_ATOMS: atom_id res chain seq x y z
N MET A 1 26.39 -16.08 -45.61
CA MET A 1 26.97 -16.12 -44.25
C MET A 1 26.88 -14.69 -43.76
N GLU A 2 25.70 -14.38 -43.27
CA GLU A 2 25.34 -13.09 -42.70
C GLU A 2 24.96 -13.46 -41.28
N GLU A 3 25.64 -12.86 -40.30
CA GLU A 3 25.44 -13.19 -38.89
C GLU A 3 24.29 -12.33 -38.39
N GLU A 4 23.15 -12.96 -38.10
CA GLU A 4 22.05 -12.29 -37.42
C GLU A 4 22.48 -12.03 -35.98
N GLU A 5 22.80 -10.76 -35.69
CA GLU A 5 23.17 -10.31 -34.35
C GLU A 5 21.91 -10.34 -33.46
N GLU A 6 21.69 -11.47 -32.78
CA GLU A 6 20.69 -11.65 -31.72
C GLU A 6 20.88 -10.57 -30.65
N VAL A 7 20.09 -9.49 -30.75
CA VAL A 7 20.02 -8.41 -29.75
C VAL A 7 19.32 -8.96 -28.52
N GLY A 8 20.08 -9.73 -27.72
CA GLY A 8 19.63 -10.38 -26.50
C GLY A 8 19.05 -9.37 -25.53
N HIS A 9 17.73 -9.26 -25.50
CA HIS A 9 17.00 -8.29 -24.69
C HIS A 9 17.19 -8.63 -23.22
N SER A 10 18.26 -8.07 -22.65
CA SER A 10 18.79 -8.43 -21.35
C SER A 10 17.79 -8.00 -20.28
N ASN A 11 17.00 -8.97 -19.82
CA ASN A 11 15.95 -8.78 -18.82
C ASN A 11 16.61 -8.47 -17.46
N ARG A 12 17.03 -7.20 -17.29
CA ARG A 12 17.78 -6.72 -16.13
C ARG A 12 16.85 -6.75 -14.92
N SER A 13 17.09 -7.71 -14.04
CA SER A 13 16.58 -7.70 -12.67
C SER A 13 16.93 -6.39 -11.98
N LEU A 14 16.09 -5.98 -11.04
CA LEU A 14 16.49 -5.02 -10.01
C LEU A 14 17.74 -5.52 -9.28
N GLU A 15 18.60 -4.59 -8.88
CA GLU A 15 19.80 -4.84 -8.07
C GLU A 15 19.67 -4.08 -6.73
N TYR A 16 20.12 -4.69 -5.64
CA TYR A 16 20.27 -3.98 -4.37
C TYR A 16 21.45 -2.99 -4.48
N ASP A 17 21.40 -1.85 -3.79
CA ASP A 17 22.39 -0.77 -3.92
C ASP A 17 22.55 -0.21 -5.37
N PHE A 18 21.55 -0.32 -6.26
CA PHE A 18 21.64 0.15 -7.67
C PHE A 18 22.12 1.61 -7.81
N TYR A 19 21.79 2.47 -6.84
CA TYR A 19 22.20 3.88 -6.81
C TYR A 19 23.55 4.16 -6.14
N ARG A 20 24.28 3.15 -5.63
CA ARG A 20 25.55 3.32 -4.88
C ARG A 20 26.57 4.20 -5.59
N ASP A 21 26.73 4.01 -6.89
CA ASP A 21 27.79 4.68 -7.66
C ASP A 21 27.27 5.91 -8.45
N SER A 22 25.95 6.03 -8.62
CA SER A 22 25.28 7.08 -9.42
C SER A 22 24.56 8.15 -8.58
N CYS A 23 24.01 7.77 -7.43
CA CYS A 23 23.49 8.66 -6.40
C CYS A 23 23.63 8.04 -4.98
N PRO A 24 24.85 7.94 -4.43
CA PRO A 24 25.12 7.31 -3.12
C PRO A 24 24.35 7.88 -1.93
N GLN A 25 23.74 9.07 -2.09
CA GLN A 25 22.96 9.72 -1.05
C GLN A 25 21.45 9.45 -1.15
N ALA A 26 20.95 8.83 -2.23
CA ALA A 26 19.51 8.66 -2.51
C ALA A 26 18.76 8.05 -1.32
N GLU A 27 19.13 6.84 -0.88
CA GLU A 27 18.47 6.17 0.25
C GLU A 27 18.60 6.98 1.54
N THR A 28 19.74 7.62 1.80
CA THR A 28 19.94 8.45 3.01
C THR A 28 19.13 9.76 2.99
N ILE A 29 18.82 10.30 1.80
CA ILE A 29 17.95 11.48 1.63
C ILE A 29 16.50 11.09 1.87
N ILE A 30 16.06 9.98 1.28
CA ILE A 30 14.72 9.41 1.46
C ILE A 30 14.50 9.09 2.94
N LEU A 31 15.42 8.35 3.56
CA LEU A 31 15.41 7.98 4.98
C LEU A 31 15.24 9.17 5.91
N ARG A 32 16.03 10.22 5.70
CA ARG A 32 15.91 11.43 6.52
C ARG A 32 14.57 12.13 6.29
N ALA A 33 14.12 12.23 5.03
CA ALA A 33 12.88 12.93 4.71
C ALA A 33 11.63 12.21 5.26
N VAL A 34 11.56 10.89 5.13
CA VAL A 34 10.48 10.06 5.69
C VAL A 34 10.51 10.11 7.22
N GLN A 35 11.68 9.91 7.85
CA GLN A 35 11.81 9.94 9.31
C GLN A 35 11.42 11.29 9.93
N GLU A 36 11.87 12.43 9.38
CA GLU A 36 11.48 13.74 9.93
C GLU A 36 9.98 14.02 9.75
N LEU A 37 9.36 13.55 8.66
CA LEU A 37 7.92 13.71 8.45
C LEU A 37 7.08 12.77 9.34
N ASN A 38 7.52 11.52 9.55
CA ASN A 38 6.82 10.54 10.39
C ASN A 38 6.80 10.96 11.87
N LYS A 39 7.82 11.70 12.35
CA LYS A 39 7.84 12.35 13.68
C LYS A 39 6.75 13.41 13.86
N VAL A 40 6.39 14.14 12.79
CA VAL A 40 5.36 15.19 12.81
C VAL A 40 3.97 14.58 12.63
N ASN A 41 3.83 13.60 11.74
CA ASN A 41 2.57 12.91 11.50
C ASN A 41 2.79 11.41 11.20
N THR A 42 2.39 10.55 12.13
CA THR A 42 2.48 9.08 12.00
C THR A 42 1.57 8.47 10.93
N ARG A 43 0.81 9.29 10.18
CA ARG A 43 0.09 8.88 8.97
C ARG A 43 0.94 8.97 7.70
N VAL A 44 2.13 9.58 7.75
CA VAL A 44 3.06 9.70 6.62
C VAL A 44 3.47 8.32 6.11
N ALA A 45 3.89 7.46 7.02
CA ALA A 45 4.21 6.06 6.80
C ALA A 45 3.09 5.31 6.05
N PRO A 46 1.86 5.14 6.60
CA PRO A 46 0.71 4.57 5.89
C PRO A 46 0.36 5.22 4.54
N ALA A 47 0.65 6.51 4.34
CA ALA A 47 0.29 7.24 3.12
C ALA A 47 1.27 6.98 1.96
N LEU A 48 2.58 7.17 2.19
CA LEU A 48 3.67 6.81 1.26
C LEU A 48 3.54 5.38 0.75
N LEU A 49 3.08 4.54 1.66
CA LEU A 49 2.92 3.13 1.49
C LEU A 49 1.72 2.74 0.63
N MET A 50 0.55 3.30 0.94
CA MET A 50 -0.65 3.08 0.14
C MET A 50 -0.51 3.69 -1.27
N LEU A 51 0.47 4.57 -1.51
CA LEU A 51 0.90 4.95 -2.86
C LEU A 51 1.71 3.85 -3.57
N MET A 52 2.75 3.29 -2.94
CA MET A 52 3.48 2.13 -3.48
C MET A 52 2.53 0.97 -3.82
N PHE A 53 1.53 0.80 -2.95
CA PHE A 53 0.45 -0.17 -3.08
C PHE A 53 -0.78 0.34 -3.82
N HIS A 54 -0.73 1.47 -4.53
CA HIS A 54 -1.69 1.76 -5.60
C HIS A 54 -1.00 1.95 -6.97
N ASP A 55 0.33 1.89 -7.00
CA ASP A 55 1.16 1.77 -8.20
C ASP A 55 1.21 0.30 -8.65
N CYS A 56 1.90 -0.55 -7.87
CA CYS A 56 2.38 -1.86 -8.31
C CYS A 56 1.32 -2.97 -8.61
N PHE A 57 0.00 -2.73 -8.50
CA PHE A 57 -1.03 -3.76 -8.80
C PHE A 57 -1.90 -3.47 -10.04
N ILE A 58 -2.01 -2.23 -10.55
CA ILE A 58 -2.74 -2.01 -11.81
C ILE A 58 -1.85 -2.46 -12.96
N GLU A 59 -0.90 -1.62 -13.37
CA GLU A 59 -0.04 -1.87 -14.53
C GLU A 59 1.33 -2.40 -14.12
N GLY A 60 2.02 -1.77 -13.17
CA GLY A 60 3.29 -2.24 -12.60
C GLY A 60 3.89 -1.25 -11.60
N CYS A 61 5.07 -1.56 -11.06
CA CYS A 61 5.85 -0.60 -10.26
C CYS A 61 6.59 0.38 -11.17
N ASP A 62 5.93 1.41 -11.68
CA ASP A 62 6.49 2.38 -12.63
C ASP A 62 6.16 3.86 -12.31
N ALA A 63 5.53 4.11 -11.16
CA ALA A 63 4.99 5.39 -10.71
C ALA A 63 3.83 5.94 -11.58
N SER A 64 3.08 5.12 -12.33
CA SER A 64 1.91 5.55 -13.12
C SER A 64 0.89 6.32 -12.26
N VAL A 65 0.62 5.84 -11.03
CA VAL A 65 -0.36 6.40 -10.08
C VAL A 65 -0.13 7.88 -9.73
N PHE A 66 1.09 8.39 -9.95
CA PHE A 66 1.47 9.77 -9.63
C PHE A 66 1.04 10.80 -10.68
N LEU A 67 0.87 10.38 -11.94
CA LEU A 67 0.62 11.27 -13.08
C LEU A 67 -0.68 12.05 -12.93
N ASP A 68 -0.65 13.37 -13.07
CA ASP A 68 -1.85 14.20 -13.18
C ASP A 68 -2.51 14.01 -14.56
N ALA A 69 -3.83 14.18 -14.66
CA ALA A 69 -4.56 14.05 -15.91
C ALA A 69 -4.08 15.07 -16.97
N ALA A 70 -3.99 14.63 -18.22
CA ALA A 70 -3.49 15.41 -19.35
C ALA A 70 -4.42 15.32 -20.57
N ILE A 71 -4.12 16.08 -21.64
CA ILE A 71 -4.98 16.13 -22.83
C ILE A 71 -4.98 14.77 -23.53
N GLY A 72 -6.07 14.01 -23.36
CA GLY A 72 -6.21 12.65 -23.90
C GLY A 72 -5.60 11.54 -23.03
N ILE A 73 -5.26 11.84 -21.77
CA ILE A 73 -4.74 10.86 -20.80
C ILE A 73 -5.51 11.05 -19.48
N ASP A 74 -6.41 10.11 -19.18
CA ASP A 74 -7.07 10.01 -17.87
C ASP A 74 -6.05 9.58 -16.81
N SER A 75 -6.19 10.09 -15.59
CA SER A 75 -5.29 9.73 -14.49
C SER A 75 -5.83 8.58 -13.64
N GLU A 76 -4.98 7.62 -13.33
CA GLU A 76 -5.25 6.61 -12.29
C GLU A 76 -5.56 7.26 -10.94
N LYS A 77 -4.94 8.39 -10.62
CA LYS A 77 -5.08 9.16 -9.36
C LYS A 77 -6.52 9.55 -9.06
N ASP A 78 -7.28 9.87 -10.10
CA ASP A 78 -8.69 10.30 -10.03
C ASP A 78 -9.68 9.12 -10.01
N SER A 79 -9.21 7.89 -10.22
CA SER A 79 -10.04 6.69 -10.24
C SER A 79 -10.68 6.39 -8.86
N PRO A 80 -11.86 5.76 -8.79
CA PRO A 80 -12.57 5.49 -7.53
C PRO A 80 -11.75 4.86 -6.38
N PRO A 81 -10.85 3.87 -6.59
CA PRO A 81 -9.98 3.37 -5.51
C PRO A 81 -8.96 4.41 -5.04
N ASN A 82 -8.51 5.31 -5.92
CA ASN A 82 -7.36 6.17 -5.71
C ASN A 82 -7.74 7.56 -5.14
N GLN A 83 -9.00 8.00 -5.26
CA GLN A 83 -9.53 9.28 -4.75
C GLN A 83 -9.26 9.59 -3.27
N ASN A 84 -8.96 8.57 -2.44
CA ASN A 84 -8.71 8.74 -1.00
C ASN A 84 -7.21 8.75 -0.65
N LEU A 85 -6.31 8.49 -1.61
CA LEU A 85 -4.86 8.46 -1.43
C LEU A 85 -4.29 9.82 -0.95
N LYS A 86 -3.14 9.75 -0.28
CA LYS A 86 -2.43 10.88 0.35
C LYS A 86 -0.92 10.67 0.23
N GLY A 87 -0.11 11.72 0.37
CA GLY A 87 1.35 11.63 0.33
C GLY A 87 1.99 11.86 -1.03
N PHE A 88 1.22 12.18 -2.08
CA PHE A 88 1.76 12.56 -3.40
C PHE A 88 2.69 13.77 -3.28
N ASP A 89 2.30 14.74 -2.43
CA ASP A 89 3.06 15.91 -2.02
C ASP A 89 4.37 15.54 -1.30
N ILE A 90 4.38 14.44 -0.56
CA ILE A 90 5.57 13.93 0.13
C ILE A 90 6.54 13.32 -0.89
N ILE A 91 6.04 12.53 -1.85
CA ILE A 91 6.88 11.96 -2.92
C ILE A 91 7.46 13.05 -3.82
N ASP A 92 6.65 14.04 -4.26
CA ASP A 92 7.17 15.17 -5.05
C ASP A 92 8.18 16.01 -4.24
N LYS A 93 8.03 16.13 -2.91
CA LYS A 93 9.01 16.79 -2.02
C LYS A 93 10.30 15.99 -1.87
N ILE A 94 10.23 14.68 -1.64
CA ILE A 94 11.40 13.79 -1.55
C ILE A 94 12.16 13.81 -2.88
N LYS A 95 11.44 13.68 -4.00
CA LYS A 95 11.99 13.79 -5.36
C LYS A 95 12.69 15.13 -5.56
N LEU A 96 12.09 16.24 -5.14
CA LEU A 96 12.69 17.58 -5.24
C LEU A 96 13.98 17.73 -4.39
N GLU A 97 14.14 17.03 -3.27
CA GLU A 97 15.43 17.01 -2.55
C GLU A 97 16.49 16.15 -3.26
N ILE A 98 16.09 15.02 -3.86
CA ILE A 98 16.99 14.13 -4.62
C ILE A 98 17.50 14.83 -5.89
N GLU A 99 16.63 15.51 -6.63
CA GLU A 99 16.98 16.23 -7.87
C GLU A 99 17.96 17.39 -7.66
N LYS A 100 18.15 17.87 -6.42
CA LYS A 100 19.22 18.84 -6.09
C LYS A 100 20.60 18.19 -5.99
N VAL A 101 20.66 16.88 -5.81
CA VAL A 101 21.88 16.11 -5.52
C VAL A 101 22.29 15.23 -6.71
N CYS A 102 21.34 14.58 -7.36
CA CYS A 102 21.58 13.73 -8.52
C CYS A 102 20.47 13.91 -9.59
N PRO A 103 20.50 15.02 -10.36
CA PRO A 103 19.46 15.37 -11.31
C PRO A 103 19.22 14.28 -12.36
N GLY A 104 17.97 13.85 -12.53
CA GLY A 104 17.57 12.85 -13.52
C GLY A 104 18.09 11.43 -13.29
N VAL A 105 18.56 11.10 -12.07
CA VAL A 105 19.13 9.76 -11.77
C VAL A 105 18.10 8.80 -11.16
N VAL A 106 17.37 9.21 -10.11
CA VAL A 106 16.50 8.30 -9.34
C VAL A 106 15.07 8.32 -9.89
N SER A 107 14.51 7.16 -10.21
CA SER A 107 13.15 7.06 -10.76
C SER A 107 12.08 7.38 -9.70
N CYS A 108 10.90 7.84 -10.13
CA CYS A 108 9.78 8.06 -9.19
C CYS A 108 9.27 6.74 -8.58
N ALA A 109 9.39 5.62 -9.30
CA ALA A 109 9.06 4.29 -8.79
C ALA A 109 10.02 3.88 -7.67
N ASP A 110 11.31 4.15 -7.82
CA ASP A 110 12.31 3.90 -6.78
C ASP A 110 12.14 4.85 -5.58
N VAL A 111 11.75 6.11 -5.80
CA VAL A 111 11.45 7.04 -4.68
C VAL A 111 10.29 6.52 -3.83
N VAL A 112 9.19 6.08 -4.44
CA VAL A 112 8.06 5.52 -3.68
C VAL A 112 8.40 4.15 -3.08
N ALA A 113 9.13 3.29 -3.79
CA ALA A 113 9.55 1.98 -3.28
C ALA A 113 10.51 2.08 -2.09
N LEU A 114 11.47 2.99 -2.12
CA LEU A 114 12.39 3.25 -1.01
C LEU A 114 11.68 3.94 0.16
N ALA A 115 10.83 4.93 -0.10
CA ALA A 115 10.05 5.58 0.96
C ALA A 115 9.05 4.62 1.65
N ALA A 116 8.48 3.67 0.90
CA ALA A 116 7.59 2.64 1.42
C ALA A 116 8.33 1.46 2.09
N ARG A 117 9.62 1.26 1.84
CA ARG A 117 10.43 0.25 2.56
C ARG A 117 10.66 0.61 4.03
N GLU A 118 10.49 1.88 4.40
CA GLU A 118 10.69 2.36 5.78
C GLU A 118 9.46 2.27 6.67
N ASP A 119 8.26 2.21 6.09
CA ASP A 119 7.05 1.77 6.80
C ASP A 119 5.99 1.19 5.82
N VAL A 120 6.23 -0.06 5.38
CA VAL A 120 5.43 -1.21 5.84
C VAL A 120 4.04 -1.57 5.17
N ALA A 121 4.04 -2.16 3.96
CA ALA A 121 2.90 -2.73 3.15
C ALA A 121 1.41 -2.46 3.52
N THR A 122 0.65 -1.67 2.76
CA THR A 122 -0.81 -1.91 2.64
C THR A 122 -1.21 -1.46 1.27
N HIS A 123 -1.76 -2.45 0.51
CA HIS A 123 -2.70 -3.06 -2.15
C HIS A 123 -3.70 -2.16 -3.14
N GLN A 124 -3.84 -2.41 -4.47
CA GLN A 124 -5.18 -2.27 -5.09
C GLN A 124 -6.07 -3.28 -4.35
N LEU A 125 -6.86 -2.72 -3.43
CA LEU A 125 -7.41 -3.42 -2.29
C LEU A 125 -8.22 -4.64 -2.75
N PRO A 126 -7.96 -5.85 -2.20
CA PRO A 126 -9.05 -6.79 -1.99
C PRO A 126 -10.16 -6.02 -1.27
N SER A 127 -11.41 -6.18 -1.69
CA SER A 127 -12.52 -5.43 -1.10
C SER A 127 -12.47 -5.53 0.43
N PRO A 128 -12.68 -4.44 1.20
CA PRO A 128 -12.76 -4.54 2.67
C PRO A 128 -13.90 -5.46 3.14
N ASN A 129 -14.80 -5.84 2.21
CA ASN A 129 -15.90 -6.78 2.37
C ASN A 129 -15.72 -8.08 1.54
N ALA A 130 -14.50 -8.35 1.03
CA ALA A 130 -14.15 -9.57 0.31
C ALA A 130 -14.18 -10.80 1.22
N ASP A 131 -14.51 -11.96 0.65
CA ASP A 131 -14.26 -13.23 1.34
C ASP A 131 -12.80 -13.69 1.18
N LEU A 132 -12.43 -14.78 1.86
CA LEU A 132 -11.06 -15.30 1.82
C LEU A 132 -10.64 -15.77 0.42
N SER A 133 -11.56 -16.32 -0.38
CA SER A 133 -11.25 -16.81 -1.73
C SER A 133 -11.02 -15.66 -2.72
N GLU A 134 -11.83 -14.59 -2.64
CA GLU A 134 -11.61 -13.34 -3.38
C GLU A 134 -10.29 -12.68 -2.98
N THR A 135 -9.99 -12.65 -1.68
CA THR A 135 -8.74 -12.10 -1.14
C THR A 135 -7.52 -12.88 -1.63
N LEU A 136 -7.50 -14.20 -1.44
CA LEU A 136 -6.40 -15.06 -1.88
C LEU A 136 -6.24 -15.04 -3.41
N ALA A 137 -7.32 -15.05 -4.19
CA ALA A 137 -7.24 -14.95 -5.65
C ALA A 137 -6.62 -13.62 -6.11
N SER A 138 -6.92 -12.51 -5.43
CA SER A 138 -6.39 -11.17 -5.75
C SER A 138 -4.88 -11.06 -5.54
N PHE A 139 -4.33 -11.76 -4.55
CA PHE A 139 -2.90 -11.85 -4.28
C PHE A 139 -2.21 -12.93 -5.14
N ALA A 140 -2.83 -14.10 -5.31
CA ALA A 140 -2.31 -15.19 -6.13
C ALA A 140 -2.18 -14.82 -7.62
N SER A 141 -3.06 -13.96 -8.14
CA SER A 141 -2.96 -13.45 -9.52
C SER A 141 -1.69 -12.64 -9.80
N ARG A 142 -0.96 -12.25 -8.74
CA ARG A 142 0.31 -11.51 -8.79
C ARG A 142 1.46 -12.29 -8.14
N GLY A 143 1.27 -13.60 -7.96
CA GLY A 143 2.31 -14.55 -7.55
C GLY A 143 2.56 -14.64 -6.05
N PHE A 144 1.66 -14.14 -5.19
CA PHE A 144 1.76 -14.26 -3.73
C PHE A 144 1.00 -15.50 -3.22
N ASP A 145 1.60 -16.24 -2.28
CA ASP A 145 0.95 -17.37 -1.61
C ASP A 145 0.10 -16.95 -0.37
N GLU A 146 -0.50 -17.93 0.32
CA GLU A 146 -1.34 -17.67 1.50
C GLU A 146 -0.57 -17.06 2.69
N ARG A 147 0.69 -17.45 2.91
CA ARG A 147 1.55 -16.90 3.97
C ARG A 147 1.92 -15.47 3.63
N GLU A 148 2.32 -15.22 2.40
CA GLU A 148 2.68 -13.89 1.91
C GLU A 148 1.47 -12.94 1.94
N THR A 149 0.28 -13.46 1.62
CA THR A 149 -1.00 -12.74 1.72
C THR A 149 -1.33 -12.36 3.17
N VAL A 150 -1.29 -13.32 4.11
CA VAL A 150 -1.51 -13.05 5.54
C VAL A 150 -0.49 -12.04 6.04
N SER A 151 0.78 -12.17 5.62
CA SER A 151 1.84 -11.23 5.96
C SER A 151 1.49 -9.82 5.50
N LEU A 152 1.24 -9.59 4.20
CA LEU A 152 0.91 -8.25 3.67
C LEU A 152 -0.31 -7.61 4.35
N LEU A 153 -1.33 -8.39 4.71
CA LEU A 153 -2.51 -7.87 5.40
C LEU A 153 -2.25 -7.44 6.85
N GLY A 154 -1.15 -7.89 7.48
CA GLY A 154 -0.67 -7.36 8.76
C GLY A 154 -0.35 -5.85 8.75
N GLY A 155 -0.19 -5.26 7.56
CA GLY A 155 -0.14 -3.81 7.34
C GLY A 155 -1.37 -3.05 7.84
N HIS A 156 -2.53 -3.69 7.86
CA HIS A 156 -3.75 -3.17 8.50
C HIS A 156 -3.64 -3.06 10.03
N SER A 157 -2.43 -3.10 10.61
CA SER A 157 -2.17 -2.62 11.97
C SER A 157 -1.82 -1.12 12.05
N ILE A 158 -1.46 -0.47 10.94
CA ILE A 158 -1.13 0.97 10.88
C ILE A 158 -2.17 1.77 10.10
N GLY A 159 -2.12 3.11 10.24
CA GLY A 159 -3.00 4.03 9.50
C GLY A 159 -4.38 4.27 10.10
N VAL A 160 -5.28 4.79 9.27
CA VAL A 160 -6.64 5.24 9.63
C VAL A 160 -7.63 4.72 8.60
N ILE A 161 -8.75 4.17 9.06
CA ILE A 161 -9.84 3.67 8.22
C ILE A 161 -11.10 4.51 8.40
N HIS A 162 -11.77 4.86 7.29
CA HIS A 162 -13.05 5.56 7.32
C HIS A 162 -14.22 4.59 7.53
N CYS A 163 -15.20 5.02 8.32
CA CYS A 163 -16.35 4.18 8.72
C CYS A 163 -17.10 3.55 7.53
N LYS A 164 -17.14 4.24 6.38
CA LYS A 164 -17.78 3.77 5.14
C LYS A 164 -17.32 2.37 4.68
N PHE A 165 -16.08 1.97 4.97
CA PHE A 165 -15.52 0.70 4.50
C PHE A 165 -15.97 -0.53 5.32
N PHE A 166 -16.38 -0.35 6.58
CA PHE A 166 -16.78 -1.45 7.49
C PHE A 166 -18.17 -1.29 8.11
N GLN A 167 -18.88 -0.18 7.86
CA GLN A 167 -20.26 0.07 8.32
C GLN A 167 -21.25 -1.08 8.02
N ASN A 168 -21.06 -1.81 6.90
CA ASN A 168 -21.90 -2.97 6.58
C ASN A 168 -21.92 -4.00 7.74
N ARG A 169 -20.73 -4.35 8.25
CA ARG A 169 -20.52 -5.29 9.37
C ARG A 169 -21.17 -4.81 10.68
N LEU A 170 -21.32 -3.50 10.86
CA LEU A 170 -21.84 -2.93 12.11
C LEU A 170 -23.37 -2.98 12.20
N TYR A 171 -24.10 -3.04 11.09
CA TYR A 171 -25.56 -2.82 11.07
C TYR A 171 -26.36 -3.77 10.18
N ASN A 172 -25.86 -4.13 8.99
CA ASN A 172 -26.63 -4.88 7.99
C ASN A 172 -25.73 -5.84 7.19
N PHE A 173 -25.01 -6.70 7.92
CA PHE A 173 -24.09 -7.66 7.33
C PHE A 173 -24.86 -8.67 6.47
N SER A 174 -24.40 -8.88 5.24
CA SER A 174 -25.03 -9.80 4.27
C SER A 174 -26.55 -9.61 4.11
N TRP A 175 -27.04 -8.36 4.18
CA TRP A 175 -28.46 -7.97 4.07
C TRP A 175 -29.38 -8.53 5.18
N THR A 176 -28.82 -9.00 6.30
CA THR A 176 -29.58 -9.66 7.38
C THR A 176 -30.26 -8.72 8.39
N ASN A 177 -30.05 -7.41 8.28
CA ASN A 177 -30.36 -6.38 9.29
C ASN A 177 -29.78 -6.69 10.69
N LYS A 178 -28.62 -7.36 10.71
CA LYS A 178 -27.86 -7.70 11.91
C LYS A 178 -26.37 -7.34 11.71
N PRO A 179 -25.60 -7.16 12.78
CA PRO A 179 -24.14 -7.08 12.67
C PRO A 179 -23.55 -8.42 12.20
N ASP A 180 -22.30 -8.37 11.74
CA ASP A 180 -21.47 -9.53 11.40
C ASP A 180 -21.29 -10.44 12.63
N PRO A 181 -21.64 -11.74 12.55
CA PRO A 181 -21.51 -12.68 13.67
C PRO A 181 -20.06 -13.08 14.00
N SER A 182 -19.08 -12.74 13.16
CA SER A 182 -17.65 -12.97 13.43
C SER A 182 -17.01 -11.87 14.28
N LEU A 183 -17.71 -10.75 14.49
CA LEU A 183 -17.21 -9.55 15.17
C LEU A 183 -17.56 -9.60 16.67
N ASP A 184 -16.57 -9.40 17.54
CA ASP A 184 -16.78 -9.36 19.00
C ASP A 184 -17.84 -8.32 19.39
N THR A 185 -18.76 -8.69 20.28
CA THR A 185 -19.84 -7.84 20.76
C THR A 185 -19.38 -6.60 21.53
N GLY A 186 -18.25 -6.68 22.24
CA GLY A 186 -17.64 -5.53 22.91
C GLY A 186 -17.04 -4.57 21.89
N PHE A 187 -16.24 -5.10 20.96
CA PHE A 187 -15.60 -4.34 19.89
C PHE A 187 -16.61 -3.73 18.91
N LEU A 188 -17.68 -4.44 18.52
CA LEU A 188 -18.83 -3.93 17.78
C LEU A 188 -19.43 -2.68 18.44
N SER A 189 -19.51 -2.67 19.78
CA SER A 189 -20.03 -1.53 20.54
C SER A 189 -19.09 -0.33 20.50
N LEU A 190 -17.77 -0.56 20.47
CA LEU A 190 -16.73 0.48 20.28
C LEU A 190 -16.70 1.01 18.83
N LEU A 191 -16.80 0.15 17.82
CA LEU A 191 -16.85 0.55 16.42
C LEU A 191 -18.12 1.37 16.14
N ARG A 192 -19.27 0.95 16.68
CA ARG A 192 -20.53 1.71 16.59
C ARG A 192 -20.43 3.07 17.29
N SER A 193 -19.76 3.19 18.44
CA SER A 193 -19.64 4.49 19.13
C SER A 193 -18.71 5.45 18.40
N ARG A 194 -17.65 4.96 17.74
CA ARG A 194 -16.76 5.79 16.89
C ARG A 194 -17.38 6.18 15.55
N CYS A 195 -18.33 5.41 15.01
CA CYS A 195 -18.94 5.64 13.69
C CYS A 195 -20.38 6.20 13.71
N ASN A 196 -20.86 6.71 14.84
CA ASN A 196 -22.21 7.25 14.96
C ASN A 196 -22.23 8.78 14.81
N ASN A 197 -22.56 9.28 13.62
CA ASN A 197 -22.44 10.70 13.21
C ASN A 197 -23.35 11.72 13.95
N ASN A 198 -23.94 11.37 15.09
CA ASN A 198 -24.83 12.24 15.86
C ASN A 198 -24.06 13.10 16.89
N ASN A 199 -23.40 14.16 16.41
CA ASN A 199 -22.81 15.29 17.16
C ASN A 199 -21.70 14.98 18.20
N SER A 200 -20.43 15.05 17.76
CA SER A 200 -19.23 15.53 18.51
C SER A 200 -18.00 15.33 17.59
N SER A 201 -17.03 16.23 17.41
CA SER A 201 -16.78 17.58 17.97
C SER A 201 -16.68 17.68 19.50
N LYS A 202 -15.99 16.69 20.11
CA LYS A 202 -15.31 16.78 21.40
C LYS A 202 -14.26 15.68 21.55
N GLU A 203 -13.21 15.95 22.32
CA GLU A 203 -12.13 14.99 22.60
C GLU A 203 -12.65 13.70 23.24
N ALA A 204 -11.95 12.60 22.97
CA ALA A 204 -12.14 11.37 23.72
C ALA A 204 -11.73 11.59 25.19
N PRO A 205 -12.55 11.20 26.18
CA PRO A 205 -12.16 11.27 27.58
C PRO A 205 -10.97 10.33 27.83
N PRO A 206 -9.99 10.72 28.66
CA PRO A 206 -8.82 9.89 28.93
C PRO A 206 -9.22 8.56 29.58
N SER A 207 -8.65 7.47 29.09
CA SER A 207 -8.93 6.12 29.59
C SER A 207 -8.39 5.97 31.02
N PRO A 208 -9.15 5.39 31.97
CA PRO A 208 -8.65 5.13 33.32
C PRO A 208 -7.56 4.03 33.29
N SER A 209 -6.36 4.37 33.74
CA SER A 209 -5.21 3.46 33.71
C SER A 209 -5.45 2.19 34.56
N PRO A 210 -5.22 0.98 34.02
CA PRO A 210 -5.28 -0.24 34.81
C PRO A 210 -4.04 -0.36 35.71
N SER A 211 -4.23 -0.15 37.01
CA SER A 211 -3.17 -0.27 38.03
C SER A 211 -2.74 -1.73 38.25
N PHE A 212 -1.83 -2.23 37.43
CA PHE A 212 -1.22 -3.55 37.60
C PHE A 212 -0.41 -3.65 38.91
N LYS A 213 -0.97 -4.33 39.91
CA LYS A 213 -0.19 -4.85 41.04
C LYS A 213 0.52 -6.14 40.62
N ALA A 214 1.84 -6.11 40.58
CA ALA A 214 2.65 -7.30 40.34
C ALA A 214 2.51 -8.31 41.50
N PRO A 215 2.25 -9.61 41.22
CA PRO A 215 2.51 -10.69 42.17
C PRO A 215 4.03 -10.88 42.37
N PRO A 216 4.49 -11.36 43.55
CA PRO A 216 5.90 -11.58 43.80
C PRO A 216 6.44 -12.80 43.04
N SER A 217 7.74 -12.77 42.75
CA SER A 217 8.47 -13.89 42.17
C SER A 217 8.59 -15.07 43.14
N SER A 218 8.43 -16.29 42.62
CA SER A 218 8.94 -17.51 43.24
C SER A 218 9.40 -18.48 42.15
N SER A 219 10.47 -19.21 42.42
CA SER A 219 11.18 -20.02 41.43
C SER A 219 11.08 -21.51 41.76
N SER A 220 10.76 -22.31 40.74
CA SER A 220 11.12 -23.73 40.68
C SER A 220 10.85 -24.30 39.29
N ALA A 221 11.89 -24.75 38.60
CA ALA A 221 11.75 -25.69 37.49
C ALA A 221 11.66 -27.12 38.06
N PRO A 222 11.05 -28.04 37.30
CA PRO A 222 11.73 -29.33 37.11
C PRO A 222 11.82 -29.73 35.64
N SER A 223 12.88 -30.47 35.31
CA SER A 223 13.18 -30.99 33.97
C SER A 223 12.76 -32.45 33.80
N THR A 224 12.05 -32.77 32.72
CA THR A 224 12.09 -34.04 31.95
C THR A 224 11.36 -33.79 30.62
N SER A 225 11.94 -34.00 29.44
CA SER A 225 12.39 -35.29 28.85
C SER A 225 11.23 -36.22 28.50
N PHE A 226 10.80 -36.23 27.23
CA PHE A 226 10.32 -37.45 26.56
C PHE A 226 10.47 -37.39 25.03
N ASP A 227 10.37 -38.56 24.39
CA ASP A 227 10.79 -38.82 23.00
C ASP A 227 9.92 -38.22 21.89
N GLY A 228 10.55 -38.07 20.72
CA GLY A 228 9.86 -37.85 19.45
C GLY A 228 9.66 -39.14 18.67
N THR A 229 8.58 -39.21 17.88
CA THR A 229 8.35 -40.29 16.89
C THR A 229 8.03 -39.71 15.52
N LYS A 230 8.69 -40.24 14.48
CA LYS A 230 8.33 -39.98 13.08
C LYS A 230 6.97 -40.59 12.76
N SER A 231 6.24 -39.98 11.83
CA SER A 231 5.58 -40.77 10.78
C SER A 231 5.48 -39.95 9.48
N SER A 232 5.29 -40.64 8.36
CA SER A 232 5.36 -40.09 7.01
C SER A 232 4.24 -40.65 6.14
N SER A 233 3.57 -39.80 5.36
CA SER A 233 2.68 -40.28 4.29
C SER A 233 2.60 -39.28 3.12
N THR A 234 3.27 -39.66 2.04
CA THR A 234 2.98 -39.37 0.62
C THR A 234 1.63 -38.71 0.28
N ALA A 235 1.68 -37.69 -0.58
CA ALA A 235 0.56 -37.25 -1.41
C ALA A 235 0.79 -37.64 -2.89
N PRO A 236 -0.22 -38.07 -3.66
CA PRO A 236 -0.10 -38.32 -5.10
C PRO A 236 -0.34 -37.05 -5.94
N SER A 237 0.44 -36.91 -7.01
CA SER A 237 0.28 -35.86 -8.02
C SER A 237 -0.91 -36.11 -8.96
N LEU A 238 -1.60 -35.04 -9.37
CA LEU A 238 -2.41 -35.05 -10.60
C LEU A 238 -2.19 -33.76 -11.40
N SER A 239 -1.74 -33.92 -12.64
CA SER A 239 -1.51 -32.87 -13.63
C SER A 239 -2.57 -32.91 -14.73
N CYS A 240 -2.95 -31.77 -15.28
CA CYS A 240 -3.54 -31.69 -16.62
C CYS A 240 -3.18 -30.37 -17.31
N SER A 241 -2.87 -30.45 -18.61
CA SER A 241 -2.54 -29.32 -19.48
C SER A 241 -3.74 -28.98 -20.38
N GLY A 242 -3.94 -27.72 -20.73
CA GLY A 242 -5.11 -27.31 -21.53
C GLY A 242 -4.96 -25.97 -22.25
N SER A 243 -4.57 -26.02 -23.52
CA SER A 243 -4.59 -24.93 -24.53
C SER A 243 -4.38 -25.59 -25.91
N PRO A 244 -4.62 -24.92 -27.06
CA PRO A 244 -5.14 -23.56 -27.28
C PRO A 244 -6.39 -23.52 -28.20
N SER A 245 -6.91 -22.33 -28.51
CA SER A 245 -7.42 -22.02 -29.88
C SER A 245 -7.64 -20.52 -30.10
N SER A 246 -7.20 -20.01 -31.25
CA SER A 246 -7.39 -18.63 -31.72
C SER A 246 -8.65 -18.45 -32.58
N SER A 247 -9.23 -17.24 -32.62
CA SER A 247 -10.07 -16.80 -33.74
C SER A 247 -9.96 -15.29 -33.98
N SER A 248 -9.42 -14.91 -35.13
CA SER A 248 -9.37 -13.53 -35.64
C SER A 248 -10.68 -13.11 -36.32
N SER A 249 -11.08 -11.85 -36.20
CA SER A 249 -12.11 -11.22 -37.03
C SER A 249 -11.67 -9.84 -37.49
N THR A 250 -11.60 -9.63 -38.80
CA THR A 250 -11.18 -8.39 -39.46
C THR A 250 -12.36 -7.62 -40.04
N SER A 251 -12.32 -6.28 -40.00
CA SER A 251 -13.08 -5.46 -40.94
C SER A 251 -12.38 -4.11 -41.20
N GLU A 252 -11.73 -3.98 -42.36
CA GLU A 252 -11.40 -2.67 -42.93
C GLU A 252 -12.67 -1.98 -43.44
N MET A 253 -12.70 -0.64 -43.36
CA MET A 253 -13.37 0.20 -44.36
C MET A 253 -12.55 1.46 -44.61
N ARG A 254 -12.29 1.77 -45.88
CA ARG A 254 -11.50 2.94 -46.31
C ARG A 254 -12.34 4.21 -46.38
N GLY A 255 -11.75 5.36 -46.05
CA GLY A 255 -12.37 6.67 -46.28
C GLY A 255 -11.37 7.84 -46.20
N SER A 256 -11.04 8.45 -47.34
CA SER A 256 -10.18 9.64 -47.50
C SER A 256 -10.24 10.12 -48.96
N PRO A 257 -9.83 11.35 -49.32
CA PRO A 257 -9.54 12.53 -48.49
C PRO A 257 -10.37 13.79 -48.91
N SER A 258 -10.27 14.89 -48.16
CA SER A 258 -10.48 16.24 -48.71
C SER A 258 -9.78 17.33 -47.88
N SER A 259 -9.23 18.34 -48.57
CA SER A 259 -8.46 19.45 -47.99
C SER A 259 -9.24 20.78 -48.02
N SER A 260 -9.10 21.61 -47.00
CA SER A 260 -9.48 23.04 -47.03
C SER A 260 -8.56 23.87 -46.12
N THR A 261 -8.52 25.20 -46.33
CA THR A 261 -7.31 26.01 -46.05
C THR A 261 -7.62 27.29 -45.28
N ALA A 262 -6.84 27.56 -44.21
CA ALA A 262 -6.62 28.89 -43.59
C ALA A 262 -7.88 29.57 -42.94
N PRO A 263 -7.75 30.71 -42.22
CA PRO A 263 -6.55 31.49 -41.89
C PRO A 263 -6.31 31.78 -40.39
N SER A 264 -5.12 32.29 -40.08
CA SER A 264 -4.76 32.90 -38.80
C SER A 264 -5.34 34.31 -38.63
N PRO A 265 -5.42 34.81 -37.38
CA PRO A 265 -5.18 36.22 -37.09
C PRO A 265 -3.97 36.41 -36.17
N SER A 266 -3.12 37.39 -36.49
CA SER A 266 -2.01 37.82 -35.62
C SER A 266 -2.43 38.99 -34.75
N LEU A 267 -2.08 38.98 -33.46
CA LEU A 267 -2.08 40.18 -32.61
C LEU A 267 -0.70 40.38 -31.98
N LYS A 268 -0.34 41.66 -31.75
CA LYS A 268 0.97 42.10 -31.25
C LYS A 268 0.80 42.88 -29.95
N GLY A 269 1.77 42.74 -29.05
CA GLY A 269 1.92 43.57 -27.86
C GLY A 269 1.14 43.04 -26.64
N SER A 270 1.59 43.27 -25.41
CA SER A 270 2.77 44.05 -24.97
C SER A 270 3.44 43.43 -23.74
N ILE A 271 4.70 43.80 -23.53
CA ILE A 271 5.54 43.29 -22.44
C ILE A 271 5.10 43.90 -21.10
N SER A 272 4.93 43.06 -20.09
CA SER A 272 4.90 43.44 -18.67
C SER A 272 5.73 42.43 -17.85
N SER A 273 6.55 42.94 -16.93
CA SER A 273 7.49 42.12 -16.15
C SER A 273 6.76 41.34 -15.03
N PRO A 274 7.25 40.15 -14.64
CA PRO A 274 6.68 39.42 -13.52
C PRO A 274 6.98 40.12 -12.17
N PRO A 275 6.06 40.12 -11.20
CA PRO A 275 6.34 40.54 -9.83
C PRO A 275 7.26 39.53 -9.13
N SER A 276 8.06 40.00 -8.18
CA SER A 276 9.04 39.19 -7.46
C SER A 276 8.38 38.12 -6.58
N SER A 277 8.80 36.87 -6.73
CA SER A 277 8.38 35.73 -5.91
C SER A 277 8.91 35.84 -4.48
N SER A 278 8.06 36.27 -3.54
CA SER A 278 8.25 35.98 -2.12
C SER A 278 8.14 34.47 -1.89
N ALA A 279 9.17 33.83 -1.35
CA ALA A 279 9.13 32.40 -1.04
C ALA A 279 8.00 32.11 -0.02
N PRO A 280 7.19 31.04 -0.21
CA PRO A 280 6.20 30.64 0.78
C PRO A 280 6.90 30.18 2.07
N SER A 281 6.42 30.64 3.22
CA SER A 281 6.92 30.21 4.53
C SER A 281 6.52 28.77 4.83
N SER A 282 7.35 28.05 5.57
CA SER A 282 7.15 26.63 5.93
C SER A 282 5.88 26.32 6.73
N ALA A 283 5.19 27.35 7.24
CA ALA A 283 3.97 27.22 8.04
C ALA A 283 2.74 26.75 7.24
N SER A 284 2.71 26.91 5.91
CA SER A 284 1.56 26.46 5.09
C SER A 284 1.48 24.94 4.92
N PHE A 285 2.60 24.23 5.14
CA PHE A 285 2.67 22.78 4.93
C PHE A 285 1.98 21.99 6.05
N GLU A 286 2.15 22.38 7.31
CA GLU A 286 1.50 21.74 8.47
C GLU A 286 -0.02 21.98 8.47
N ASP A 287 -0.46 23.17 8.06
CA ASP A 287 -1.88 23.53 7.96
C ASP A 287 -2.58 22.76 6.82
N SER A 288 -1.91 22.59 5.67
CA SER A 288 -2.40 21.74 4.58
C SER A 288 -2.45 20.24 4.93
N LEU A 289 -1.62 19.80 5.87
CA LEU A 289 -1.64 18.44 6.43
C LEU A 289 -2.82 18.21 7.38
N LEU A 290 -3.37 19.28 7.96
CA LEU A 290 -4.44 19.23 8.96
C LEU A 290 -5.85 19.41 8.36
N SER A 291 -5.97 19.99 7.16
CA SER A 291 -7.26 20.34 6.54
C SER A 291 -8.07 19.15 5.99
N THR A 292 -7.50 17.95 5.89
CA THR A 292 -8.17 16.75 5.32
C THR A 292 -8.82 15.83 6.38
N LEU A 293 -9.37 16.40 7.46
CA LEU A 293 -9.83 15.68 8.65
C LEU A 293 -11.36 15.49 8.81
N GLU A 294 -12.19 15.92 7.86
CA GLU A 294 -13.66 16.01 8.07
C GLU A 294 -14.45 14.69 7.97
N GLU A 295 -13.86 13.60 7.45
CA GLU A 295 -14.55 12.31 7.26
C GLU A 295 -14.39 11.34 8.46
N PRO A 296 -15.48 10.85 9.09
CA PRO A 296 -15.42 9.94 10.24
C PRO A 296 -14.58 8.68 10.00
N GLY A 297 -13.56 8.50 10.82
CA GLY A 297 -12.64 7.37 10.76
C GLY A 297 -11.90 7.14 12.07
N MET A 298 -11.19 6.02 12.16
CA MET A 298 -10.44 5.61 13.34
C MET A 298 -9.10 5.00 12.99
N ASN A 299 -8.13 5.14 13.90
CA ASN A 299 -6.83 4.48 13.78
C ASN A 299 -7.00 2.95 13.84
N MET A 300 -6.33 2.23 12.94
CA MET A 300 -6.42 0.76 12.82
C MET A 300 -5.89 0.01 14.05
N ALA A 301 -4.87 0.53 14.72
CA ALA A 301 -4.35 -0.02 15.98
C ALA A 301 -5.35 0.11 17.15
N TYR A 302 -6.36 0.96 17.01
CA TYR A 302 -7.52 1.25 17.87
C TYR A 302 -7.30 1.57 19.37
N GLU A 303 -6.28 1.02 20.05
CA GLU A 303 -5.91 1.21 21.46
C GLU A 303 -5.04 2.46 21.68
N GLY A 304 -4.24 2.84 20.68
CA GLY A 304 -3.43 4.07 20.69
C GLY A 304 -2.09 3.91 19.94
N PRO A 305 -1.32 5.00 19.78
CA PRO A 305 0.06 4.92 19.31
C PRO A 305 0.98 4.31 20.40
N GLY A 306 1.97 3.51 19.99
CA GLY A 306 2.98 2.95 20.90
C GLY A 306 2.89 1.43 21.14
N VAL A 307 2.28 0.67 20.24
CA VAL A 307 2.37 -0.81 20.21
C VAL A 307 3.04 -1.24 18.90
N ASP A 308 3.87 -2.29 18.97
CA ASP A 308 4.68 -2.75 17.84
C ASP A 308 3.84 -3.11 16.62
N PHE A 309 4.37 -2.79 15.43
CA PHE A 309 3.76 -3.07 14.14
C PHE A 309 3.32 -4.54 14.03
N GLY A 310 2.08 -4.79 13.63
CA GLY A 310 1.45 -6.11 13.49
C GLY A 310 0.83 -6.70 14.77
N THR A 311 1.36 -6.37 15.96
CA THR A 311 1.03 -7.08 17.22
C THR A 311 -0.46 -7.04 17.55
N LEU A 312 -1.08 -5.86 17.50
CA LEU A 312 -2.52 -5.72 17.78
C LEU A 312 -3.41 -6.32 16.69
N HIS A 313 -2.97 -6.35 15.43
CA HIS A 313 -3.76 -6.88 14.31
C HIS A 313 -3.97 -8.39 14.50
N TYR A 314 -2.91 -9.19 14.57
CA TYR A 314 -3.06 -10.65 14.66
C TYR A 314 -3.68 -11.10 16.00
N HIS A 315 -3.34 -10.46 17.12
CA HIS A 315 -4.05 -10.69 18.38
C HIS A 315 -5.54 -10.31 18.30
N GLY A 316 -5.87 -9.26 17.55
CA GLY A 316 -7.24 -8.84 17.27
C GLY A 316 -8.01 -9.88 16.45
N LEU A 317 -7.43 -10.42 15.37
CA LEU A 317 -8.07 -11.44 14.54
C LEU A 317 -8.43 -12.70 15.34
N LEU A 318 -7.53 -13.13 16.24
CA LEU A 318 -7.76 -14.25 17.16
C LEU A 318 -8.90 -14.00 18.17
N GLN A 319 -9.28 -12.74 18.40
CA GLN A 319 -10.33 -12.32 19.33
C GLN A 319 -11.65 -11.90 18.64
N GLY A 320 -11.76 -12.02 17.31
CA GLY A 320 -12.92 -11.51 16.57
C GLY A 320 -12.93 -9.99 16.40
N LYS A 321 -11.75 -9.34 16.42
CA LYS A 321 -11.58 -7.88 16.40
C LYS A 321 -10.89 -7.35 15.13
N GLY A 322 -10.85 -8.12 14.05
CA GLY A 322 -10.50 -7.55 12.73
C GLY A 322 -11.50 -6.45 12.38
N ILE A 323 -11.04 -5.29 11.89
CA ILE A 323 -11.93 -4.15 11.58
C ILE A 323 -12.57 -4.35 10.21
N LEU A 324 -11.78 -4.71 9.19
CA LEU A 324 -12.31 -5.11 7.88
C LEU A 324 -12.81 -6.56 7.95
N TYR A 325 -13.74 -6.92 7.04
CA TYR A 325 -14.21 -8.30 6.94
C TYR A 325 -13.11 -9.19 6.34
N ALA A 326 -12.41 -8.70 5.32
CA ALA A 326 -11.28 -9.40 4.69
C ALA A 326 -10.20 -9.80 5.73
N ASP A 327 -9.86 -8.92 6.68
CA ASP A 327 -8.95 -9.24 7.79
C ASP A 327 -9.47 -10.41 8.63
N GLN A 328 -10.73 -10.33 9.06
CA GLN A 328 -11.33 -11.33 9.94
C GLN A 328 -11.50 -12.69 9.22
N GLN A 329 -11.65 -12.69 7.90
CA GLN A 329 -11.73 -13.87 7.04
C GLN A 329 -10.42 -14.65 6.96
N LEU A 330 -9.27 -14.08 7.33
CA LEU A 330 -8.01 -14.83 7.49
C LEU A 330 -8.12 -15.94 8.56
N MET A 331 -9.09 -15.86 9.47
CA MET A 331 -9.38 -16.92 10.44
C MET A 331 -10.25 -18.07 9.88
N ALA A 332 -10.86 -17.90 8.70
CA ALA A 332 -11.72 -18.90 8.08
C ALA A 332 -10.92 -20.04 7.39
N GLY A 333 -9.79 -19.71 6.75
CA GLY A 333 -8.91 -20.66 6.08
C GLY A 333 -8.18 -21.59 7.04
N VAL A 334 -7.65 -22.71 6.56
CA VAL A 334 -6.85 -23.63 7.40
C VAL A 334 -5.42 -23.09 7.54
N GLU A 335 -4.73 -22.90 6.42
CA GLU A 335 -3.35 -22.39 6.39
C GLU A 335 -3.28 -20.94 6.86
N THR A 336 -4.14 -20.05 6.38
CA THR A 336 -4.14 -18.64 6.83
C THR A 336 -4.23 -18.48 8.35
N ARG A 337 -5.04 -19.29 9.05
CA ARG A 337 -5.13 -19.21 10.52
C ARG A 337 -3.88 -19.75 11.23
N ILE A 338 -3.09 -20.61 10.58
CA ILE A 338 -1.79 -21.06 11.11
C ILE A 338 -0.82 -19.88 11.09
N TRP A 339 -0.76 -19.13 9.98
CA TRP A 339 0.07 -17.92 9.86
C TRP A 339 -0.37 -16.80 10.80
N VAL A 340 -1.67 -16.52 10.93
CA VAL A 340 -2.19 -15.55 11.92
C VAL A 340 -1.78 -15.93 13.34
N ARG A 341 -1.84 -17.21 13.71
CA ARG A 341 -1.37 -17.69 15.03
C ARG A 341 0.15 -17.57 15.19
N ALA A 342 0.91 -17.84 14.14
CA ALA A 342 2.36 -17.74 14.16
C ALA A 342 2.81 -16.29 14.35
N TYR A 343 2.27 -15.35 13.56
CA TYR A 343 2.56 -13.92 13.68
C TYR A 343 2.04 -13.30 15.00
N ALA A 344 0.94 -13.80 15.55
CA ALA A 344 0.49 -13.46 16.91
C ALA A 344 1.35 -14.09 18.04
N SER A 345 2.29 -14.99 17.73
CA SER A 345 3.16 -15.64 18.72
C SER A 345 4.62 -15.20 18.60
N ASP A 346 5.06 -14.81 17.41
CA ASP A 346 6.40 -14.31 17.10
C ASP A 346 6.32 -13.14 16.12
N ILE A 347 6.48 -11.92 16.66
CA ILE A 347 6.46 -10.69 15.87
C ILE A 347 7.74 -10.49 15.04
N SER A 348 8.85 -11.14 15.41
CA SER A 348 10.10 -11.11 14.63
C SER A 348 10.04 -12.03 13.41
N LEU A 349 9.28 -13.13 13.50
CA LEU A 349 8.84 -13.92 12.34
C LEU A 349 8.00 -13.06 11.41
N PHE A 350 7.03 -12.32 11.95
CA PHE A 350 6.20 -11.40 11.16
C PHE A 350 7.03 -10.34 10.44
N HIS A 351 7.78 -9.49 11.16
CA HIS A 351 8.53 -8.38 10.54
C HIS A 351 9.50 -8.83 9.45
N ARG A 352 10.16 -9.99 9.63
CA ARG A 352 11.06 -10.56 8.63
C ARG A 352 10.32 -11.03 7.38
N ASP A 353 9.28 -11.85 7.55
CA ASP A 353 8.47 -12.34 6.42
C ASP A 353 7.89 -11.15 5.65
N TYR A 354 7.43 -10.14 6.38
CA TYR A 354 6.87 -8.92 5.84
C TYR A 354 7.85 -8.10 4.97
N ALA A 355 9.08 -7.91 5.45
CA ALA A 355 10.13 -7.24 4.69
C ALA A 355 10.50 -8.02 3.41
N LEU A 356 10.55 -9.36 3.46
CA LEU A 356 10.78 -10.21 2.29
C LEU A 356 9.66 -10.04 1.24
N VAL A 357 8.40 -10.04 1.68
CA VAL A 357 7.27 -9.90 0.76
C VAL A 357 7.17 -8.46 0.21
N MET A 358 7.52 -7.43 0.98
CA MET A 358 7.65 -6.05 0.47
C MET A 358 8.72 -5.91 -0.62
N MET A 359 9.86 -6.60 -0.50
CA MET A 359 10.85 -6.61 -1.59
C MET A 359 10.31 -7.29 -2.85
N LYS A 360 9.62 -8.43 -2.71
CA LYS A 360 8.92 -9.11 -3.82
C LYS A 360 7.84 -8.21 -4.45
N LEU A 361 7.11 -7.46 -3.63
CA LEU A 361 6.09 -6.47 -4.04
C LEU A 361 6.71 -5.37 -4.92
N SER A 362 7.89 -4.87 -4.56
CA SER A 362 8.62 -3.85 -5.33
C SER A 362 9.20 -4.31 -6.67
N ASN A 363 9.02 -5.59 -7.05
CA ASN A 363 9.51 -6.18 -8.30
C ASN A 363 8.37 -6.55 -9.27
N LEU A 364 7.14 -6.09 -9.02
CA LEU A 364 5.98 -6.39 -9.86
C LEU A 364 6.01 -5.57 -11.17
N ARG A 365 6.34 -6.24 -12.28
CA ARG A 365 6.28 -5.69 -13.65
C ARG A 365 7.04 -4.36 -13.82
N VAL A 366 8.16 -4.21 -13.11
CA VAL A 366 9.04 -3.04 -13.20
C VAL A 366 9.54 -2.78 -14.62
N LEU A 367 9.61 -1.51 -15.00
CA LEU A 367 10.26 -1.07 -16.24
C LEU A 367 11.76 -0.94 -15.98
N THR A 368 12.60 -1.67 -16.72
CA THR A 368 14.07 -1.64 -16.52
C THR A 368 14.84 -1.38 -17.82
N GLY A 369 16.13 -1.05 -17.67
CA GLY A 369 17.02 -0.77 -18.79
C GLY A 369 16.68 0.56 -19.49
N SER A 370 16.25 0.48 -20.74
CA SER A 370 15.80 1.63 -21.56
C SER A 370 14.27 1.75 -21.63
N THR A 371 13.54 1.03 -20.79
CA THR A 371 12.07 1.03 -20.76
C THR A 371 11.58 2.08 -19.78
N GLY A 372 10.61 2.90 -20.17
CA GLY A 372 10.12 4.02 -19.35
C GLY A 372 11.05 5.23 -19.36
N GLN A 373 11.03 6.04 -18.30
CA GLN A 373 11.82 7.27 -18.18
C GLN A 373 12.04 7.68 -16.71
N VAL A 374 13.17 8.34 -16.42
CA VAL A 374 13.36 9.04 -15.14
C VAL A 374 12.70 10.42 -15.24
N ARG A 375 11.47 10.52 -14.74
CA ARG A 375 10.76 11.80 -14.57
C ARG A 375 11.51 12.73 -13.62
N LEU A 376 11.51 14.04 -13.89
CA LEU A 376 12.02 15.07 -12.97
C LEU A 376 10.96 15.49 -11.91
N HIS A 377 9.68 15.45 -12.29
CA HIS A 377 8.52 15.69 -11.42
C HIS A 377 7.60 14.47 -11.51
N CYS A 378 7.19 13.87 -10.38
CA CYS A 378 6.47 12.60 -10.45
C CYS A 378 5.04 12.75 -11.00
N SER A 379 4.45 13.93 -10.82
CA SER A 379 3.16 14.33 -11.39
C SER A 379 3.08 14.38 -12.92
N LYS A 380 4.19 14.34 -13.68
CA LYS A 380 4.18 14.59 -15.14
C LYS A 380 5.18 13.75 -15.92
N VAL A 381 4.86 13.44 -17.18
CA VAL A 381 5.87 12.99 -18.17
C VAL A 381 6.87 14.12 -18.47
N ALA A 382 8.08 13.77 -18.92
CA ALA A 382 9.15 14.72 -19.24
C ALA A 382 8.93 15.47 -20.57
#